data_AF-A0A7C4NB71-F1
#
_entry.id   AF-A0A7C4NB71-F1
#
_cell.length_a   1.000
_cell.length_b   1.000
_cell.length_c   1.000
_cell.angle_alpha   90.00
_cell.angle_beta   90.00
_cell.angle_gamma   90.00
#
_symmetry.space_group_name_H-M   'P 1'
#
loop_
_entity.id
_entity.type
_entity.pdbx_description
1 polymer ?
#
loop_
_entity_poly.entity_id
_entity_poly.type
_entity_poly.pdbx_seq_one_letter_code
_entity_poly.pdbx_strand_id
1 'polypeptide(L)' 'MNLQHYGPLTYYQFEALRSRPDLYHGIFTRRGGVSRAPFESLNLPRFVGDDPAAVAENNRRMLAAFDQTPDRAVTAW' A
#
# COMPACT_ATOMS: atom_id res chain seq x y z
N MET A 1 4.84 15.79 -7.74
CA MET A 1 4.35 14.43 -7.38
C MET A 1 3.00 14.24 -8.04
N ASN A 2 2.76 13.07 -8.65
CA ASN A 2 1.52 12.77 -9.39
C ASN A 2 0.63 11.84 -8.57
N LEU A 3 -0.65 12.18 -8.43
CA LEU A 3 -1.66 11.36 -7.76
C LEU A 3 -2.08 10.19 -8.66
N GLN A 4 -2.18 9.00 -8.09
CA GLN A 4 -2.61 7.77 -8.74
C GLN A 4 -3.75 7.12 -7.95
N HIS A 5 -4.61 6.39 -8.68
CA HIS A 5 -5.72 5.62 -8.12
C HIS A 5 -5.65 4.17 -8.60
N TYR A 6 -5.89 3.23 -7.68
CA TYR A 6 -6.04 1.81 -8.00
C TYR A 6 -7.16 1.23 -7.14
N GLY A 7 -8.32 1.00 -7.75
CA GLY A 7 -9.55 0.70 -7.00
C GLY A 7 -9.78 1.76 -5.91
N PRO A 8 -9.91 1.37 -4.62
CA PRO A 8 -10.11 2.32 -3.52
C PRO A 8 -8.82 3.01 -3.07
N LEU A 9 -7.65 2.56 -3.53
CA LEU A 9 -6.36 3.08 -3.07
C LEU A 9 -6.03 4.42 -3.72
N THR A 10 -5.35 5.25 -2.94
CA THR A 10 -4.79 6.52 -3.40
C THR A 10 -3.32 6.59 -2.99
N TYR A 11 -2.44 6.81 -3.96
CA TYR A 11 -1.00 6.91 -3.74
C TYR A 11 -0.35 7.94 -4.67
N TYR A 12 0.84 8.40 -4.33
CA TYR A 12 1.59 9.36 -5.13
C TYR A 12 2.81 8.70 -5.78
N GLN A 13 3.22 9.25 -6.91
CA GLN A 13 4.47 8.90 -7.57
C GLN A 13 5.33 10.14 -7.85
N PHE A 14 6.63 10.00 -7.71
CA PHE A 14 7.59 10.98 -8.23
C PHE A 14 7.64 10.91 -9.76
N GLU A 15 7.54 12.06 -10.41
CA GLU A 15 7.56 12.16 -11.87
C GLU A 15 8.86 11.65 -12.48
N ALA A 16 10.00 11.99 -11.85
CA ALA A 16 11.33 11.57 -12.27
C ALA A 16 11.51 10.03 -12.31
N LEU A 17 10.71 9.29 -11.55
CA LEU A 17 10.78 7.82 -11.51
C LEU A 17 9.71 7.15 -12.38
N ARG A 18 8.68 7.87 -12.83
CA ARG A 18 7.58 7.30 -13.63
C ARG A 18 8.01 6.83 -15.02
N SER A 19 9.07 7.41 -15.58
CA SER A 19 9.59 7.03 -16.89
C SER A 19 10.44 5.75 -16.86
N ARG A 20 10.62 5.13 -15.69
CA ARG A 20 11.40 3.90 -15.50
C ARG A 20 10.47 2.68 -15.61
N PRO A 21 10.49 1.93 -16.73
CA PRO A 21 9.63 0.76 -16.89
C PRO A 21 10.06 -0.42 -15.99
N ASP A 22 11.27 -0.37 -15.45
CA ASP A 22 11.90 -1.37 -14.59
C ASP A 22 11.65 -1.16 -13.09
N LEU A 23 10.90 -0.11 -12.71
CA LEU A 23 10.71 0.29 -11.32
C LEU A 23 9.23 0.52 -10.99
N TYR A 24 8.76 -0.19 -9.97
CA TYR A 24 7.52 0.15 -9.28
C TYR A 24 7.83 0.98 -8.04
N HIS A 25 7.16 2.13 -7.90
CA HIS A 25 7.22 2.94 -6.69
C HIS A 25 5.88 3.58 -6.39
N GLY A 26 5.64 3.89 -5.11
CA GLY A 26 4.50 4.67 -4.69
C GLY A 26 4.57 5.07 -3.22
N ILE A 27 4.02 6.24 -2.91
CA ILE A 27 3.83 6.74 -1.55
C ILE A 27 2.34 6.65 -1.26
N PHE A 28 1.92 5.60 -0.55
CA PHE A 28 0.51 5.35 -0.27
C PHE A 28 -0.01 6.30 0.80
N THR A 29 -1.27 6.70 0.63
CA THR A 29 -2.02 7.42 1.67
C THR A 29 -2.67 6.43 2.64
N ARG A 30 -3.32 6.95 3.69
CA ARG A 30 -4.14 6.15 4.61
C ARG A 30 -5.48 5.69 4.02
N ARG A 31 -5.81 6.00 2.75
CA ARG A 31 -7.13 5.75 2.13
C ARG A 31 -7.18 4.42 1.37
N GLY A 32 -8.34 3.76 1.46
CA GLY A 32 -8.69 2.59 0.65
C GLY A 32 -8.37 1.23 1.28
N GLY A 33 -7.95 1.21 2.54
CA GLY A 33 -7.79 -0.04 3.29
C GLY A 33 -9.06 -0.48 4.01
N VAL A 34 -8.93 -1.47 4.88
CA VAL A 34 -10.03 -2.12 5.59
C VAL A 34 -9.92 -2.07 7.11
N SER A 35 -8.82 -1.54 7.64
CA SER A 35 -8.64 -1.38 9.08
C SER A 35 -9.68 -0.42 9.64
N ARG A 36 -10.10 -0.66 10.89
CA ARG A 36 -11.05 0.19 11.61
C ARG A 36 -10.31 1.13 12.56
N ALA A 37 -11.00 2.11 13.12
CA ALA A 37 -10.44 2.97 14.16
C ALA A 37 -9.79 2.15 15.30
N PRO A 38 -8.61 2.56 15.81
CA PRO A 38 -7.87 3.78 15.48
C PRO A 38 -6.97 3.66 14.24
N PHE A 39 -6.95 2.51 13.58
CA PHE A 39 -6.08 2.20 12.44
C PHE A 39 -6.74 2.42 11.08
N GLU A 40 -7.86 3.14 11.01
CA GLU A 40 -8.53 3.41 9.75
C GLU A 40 -7.59 4.14 8.74
N SER A 41 -7.51 3.78 7.46
CA SER A 41 -8.12 2.64 6.75
C SER A 41 -7.05 1.70 6.18
N LEU A 42 -6.00 2.23 5.54
CA LEU A 42 -4.87 1.47 4.99
C LEU A 42 -3.72 1.44 5.99
N ASN A 43 -3.76 0.50 6.91
CA ASN A 43 -2.72 0.23 7.89
C ASN A 43 -1.90 -1.00 7.51
N LEU A 44 -0.58 -0.86 7.52
CA LEU A 44 0.37 -1.89 7.09
C LEU A 44 1.19 -2.50 8.23
N PRO A 45 1.48 -1.79 9.35
CA PRO A 45 2.23 -2.38 10.44
C PRO A 45 1.54 -3.54 11.15
N ARG A 46 2.30 -4.62 11.40
CA ARG A 46 1.79 -5.85 12.04
C ARG A 46 1.76 -5.81 13.56
N PHE A 47 2.61 -5.00 14.21
CA PHE A 47 2.86 -5.08 15.66
C PHE A 47 2.32 -3.88 16.45
N VAL A 48 1.31 -3.17 15.92
CA VAL A 48 0.73 -1.98 16.55
C VAL A 48 -0.64 -2.22 17.19
N GLY A 49 -1.15 -3.46 17.16
CA GLY A 49 -2.43 -3.83 17.77
C GLY A 49 -3.65 -3.78 16.84
N ASP A 50 -3.45 -3.65 15.53
CA ASP A 50 -4.52 -3.76 14.53
C ASP A 50 -4.92 -5.23 14.27
N ASP A 51 -6.08 -5.44 13.65
CA ASP A 51 -6.53 -6.76 13.23
C ASP A 51 -5.54 -7.34 12.19
N PRO A 52 -4.90 -8.49 12.46
CA PRO A 52 -3.95 -9.11 11.54
C PRO A 52 -4.54 -9.40 10.15
N ALA A 53 -5.85 -9.72 10.06
CA ALA A 53 -6.52 -9.95 8.79
C ALA A 53 -6.68 -8.65 7.99
N ALA A 54 -7.00 -7.54 8.68
CA ALA A 54 -7.08 -6.23 8.04
C ALA A 54 -5.71 -5.77 7.52
N VAL A 55 -4.65 -5.95 8.31
CA VAL A 55 -3.28 -5.64 7.90
C VAL A 55 -2.84 -6.51 6.71
N ALA A 56 -3.17 -7.80 6.71
CA ALA A 56 -2.87 -8.69 5.58
C ALA A 56 -3.59 -8.25 4.29
N GLU A 57 -4.88 -7.91 4.38
CA GLU A 57 -5.65 -7.41 3.24
C GLU A 57 -5.13 -6.06 2.73
N ASN A 58 -4.75 -5.14 3.62
CA ASN A 58 -4.16 -3.86 3.24
C ASN A 58 -2.82 -4.05 2.50
N ASN A 59 -1.96 -4.95 2.98
CA ASN A 59 -0.72 -5.31 2.30
C ASN A 59 -0.99 -5.92 0.92
N ARG A 60 -1.95 -6.85 0.82
CA ARG A 60 -2.36 -7.45 -0.46
C ARG A 60 -2.84 -6.40 -1.45
N ARG A 61 -3.70 -5.46 -1.02
CA ARG A 61 -4.20 -4.36 -1.86
C ARG A 61 -3.07 -3.47 -2.36
N MET A 62 -2.17 -3.06 -1.46
CA MET A 62 -1.03 -2.19 -1.79
C MET A 62 -0.15 -2.82 -2.86
N LEU A 63 0.18 -4.11 -2.73
CA LEU A 63 1.03 -4.82 -3.68
C LEU A 63 0.33 -5.09 -5.02
N ALA A 64 -0.98 -5.37 -5.00
CA ALA A 64 -1.78 -5.56 -6.21
C ALA A 64 -1.82 -4.30 -7.10
N ALA A 65 -1.63 -3.10 -6.52
CA ALA A 65 -1.50 -1.86 -7.31
C ALA A 65 -0.27 -1.86 -8.25
N PHE A 66 0.68 -2.76 -8.02
CA PHE A 66 1.89 -2.95 -8.84
C PHE A 66 1.98 -4.37 -9.43
N ASP A 67 0.86 -5.09 -9.49
CA ASP A 67 0.81 -6.48 -9.96
C ASP A 67 1.78 -7.40 -9.20
N GLN A 68 1.98 -7.12 -7.91
CA GLN A 68 2.83 -7.91 -7.01
C GLN A 68 1.99 -8.64 -5.96
N THR A 69 2.60 -9.67 -5.37
CA THR A 69 1.99 -10.52 -4.34
C THR A 69 2.79 -10.46 -3.03
N PRO A 70 2.16 -10.72 -1.87
CA PRO A 70 2.83 -10.65 -0.56
C PRO A 70 4.09 -11.50 -0.40
N ASP A 71 4.19 -12.63 -1.09
CA ASP A 71 5.37 -13.51 -1.10
C ASP A 71 6.59 -12.88 -1.79
N ARG A 72 6.41 -11.80 -2.56
CA ARG A 72 7.48 -11.04 -3.21
C ARG A 72 7.89 -9.77 -2.47
N ALA A 73 7.36 -9.56 -1.27
CA ALA A 73 7.62 -8.37 -0.47
C ALA A 73 8.42 -8.71 0.79
N VAL A 74 9.40 -7.87 1.10
CA VAL A 74 10.13 -7.89 2.37
C VAL A 74 9.93 -6.54 3.05
N THR A 75 9.52 -6.57 4.31
CA THR A 75 9.35 -5.38 5.15
C THR A 75 10.22 -5.52 6.38
N ALA A 76 11.07 -4.51 6.65
CA ALA A 76 11.73 -4.40 7.95
C ALA A 76 10.73 -3.86 8.98
N TRP A 77 10.74 -4.44 10.17
CA TRP A 77 9.91 -4.03 11.31
C TRP A 77 10.78 -3.37 12.37
#